data_AF-A0A843ET52-F1
#
_entry.id   AF-A0A843ET52-F1
#
_cell.length_a   1.000
_cell.length_b   1.000
_cell.length_c   1.000
_cell.angle_alpha   90.00
_cell.angle_beta   90.00
_cell.angle_gamma   90.00
#
_symmetry.space_group_name_H-M   'P 1'
#
loop_
_entity.id
_entity.type
_entity.pdbx_description
1 polymer ?
#
loop_
_entity_poly.entity_id
_entity_poly.type
_entity_poly.pdbx_seq_one_letter_code
_entity_poly.pdbx_strand_id
1 'polypeptide(L)'
;MNNNAVIAVAVAALLVAGGGAAAYFMMNDGGKGSDAPELIVGQYTYDAYDHASGKNVKMPAFYEDSYFDKGASADNPSLMMFAFNIAMSCGYSTDDFSRRSDSVVAFMTAVGYTETYVNDAYKTEPTMHSTQVALGSRTIGSYTVIIVAVNGMNYGAAFGSNMLVGASGDHEGFSEGKDVVLETLRHYIEDKGITGDVKLLTTGYSRSAAITNLVGRDVSDAIAEGTVAETVGDVNLEKDSAYFY
;
A
#
# COMPACT_ATOMS: atom_id res chain seq x y z
N MET A 1 -29.19 -21.66 35.06
CA MET A 1 -29.33 -20.21 35.24
C MET A 1 -28.11 -19.56 34.61
N ASN A 2 -28.35 -18.57 33.75
CA ASN A 2 -27.45 -18.01 32.75
C ASN A 2 -26.18 -17.36 33.31
N ASN A 3 -25.05 -17.58 32.64
CA ASN A 3 -23.91 -16.67 32.64
C ASN A 3 -23.68 -16.20 31.19
N ASN A 4 -24.39 -15.15 30.80
CA ASN A 4 -24.08 -14.38 29.58
C ASN A 4 -23.23 -13.18 30.00
N ALA A 5 -21.90 -13.29 29.88
CA ALA A 5 -21.02 -12.14 29.87
C ALA A 5 -20.81 -11.74 28.40
N VAL A 6 -21.62 -10.81 27.93
CA VAL A 6 -21.42 -10.10 26.66
C VAL A 6 -20.27 -9.14 26.88
N ILE A 7 -19.11 -9.40 26.26
CA ILE A 7 -18.02 -8.44 26.15
C ILE A 7 -18.43 -7.44 25.07
N ALA A 8 -18.93 -6.29 25.50
CA ALA A 8 -19.16 -5.15 24.63
C ALA A 8 -17.80 -4.50 24.31
N VAL A 9 -17.36 -4.62 23.06
CA VAL A 9 -16.24 -3.84 22.54
C VAL A 9 -16.74 -2.41 22.32
N ALA A 10 -16.22 -1.48 23.11
CA ALA A 10 -16.51 -0.06 22.97
C ALA A 10 -15.87 0.46 21.68
N VAL A 11 -16.69 0.74 20.67
CA VAL A 11 -16.32 1.58 19.52
C VAL A 11 -16.27 3.03 20.04
N ALA A 12 -15.06 3.55 20.25
CA ALA A 12 -14.88 4.96 20.52
C ALA A 12 -15.10 5.75 19.23
N ALA A 13 -16.33 6.21 19.02
CA ALA A 13 -16.63 7.25 18.05
C ALA A 13 -16.01 8.57 18.54
N LEU A 14 -14.93 9.03 17.89
CA LEU A 14 -14.47 10.41 18.05
C LEU A 14 -15.43 11.32 17.28
N LEU A 15 -16.43 11.86 17.99
CA LEU A 15 -17.07 13.11 17.61
C LEU A 15 -16.10 14.25 17.92
N VAL A 16 -15.49 14.84 16.89
CA VAL A 16 -14.88 16.17 17.02
C VAL A 16 -15.89 17.20 16.51
N ALA A 17 -16.73 17.66 17.42
CA ALA A 17 -17.39 18.95 17.28
C ALA A 17 -16.58 19.98 18.09
N GLY A 18 -16.02 20.99 17.42
CA GLY A 18 -15.58 22.21 18.08
C GLY A 18 -14.18 22.69 17.69
N GLY A 19 -14.12 23.51 16.64
CA GLY A 19 -13.38 24.77 16.69
C GLY A 19 -11.86 24.73 16.52
N GLY A 20 -11.41 25.12 15.31
CA GLY A 20 -10.21 25.93 15.17
C GLY A 20 -8.96 25.22 14.66
N ALA A 21 -8.94 24.90 13.37
CA ALA A 21 -7.71 24.98 12.57
C ALA A 21 -8.09 25.32 11.12
N ALA A 22 -8.06 26.63 10.87
CA ALA A 22 -7.92 27.31 9.58
C ALA A 22 -8.47 26.62 8.33
N ALA A 23 -9.64 27.09 7.92
CA ALA A 23 -9.92 27.49 6.54
C ALA A 23 -8.63 27.79 5.73
N TYR A 24 -8.27 26.90 4.80
CA TYR A 24 -7.59 27.29 3.58
C TYR A 24 -8.68 27.57 2.54
N PHE A 25 -9.37 28.70 2.71
CA PHE A 25 -10.17 29.28 1.65
C PHE A 25 -9.21 29.79 0.59
N MET A 26 -9.45 29.38 -0.66
CA MET A 26 -8.81 29.90 -1.86
C MET A 26 -8.81 31.43 -1.84
N MET A 27 -7.65 32.04 -1.63
CA MET A 27 -7.37 33.40 -2.11
C MET A 27 -6.68 33.25 -3.47
N ASN A 28 -7.50 33.30 -4.50
CA ASN A 28 -7.05 33.45 -5.87
C ASN A 28 -6.63 34.93 -6.04
N ASP A 29 -5.37 35.24 -5.77
CA ASP A 29 -4.78 36.52 -6.14
C ASP A 29 -4.09 36.35 -7.49
N GLY A 30 -4.55 37.14 -8.46
CA GLY A 30 -4.12 37.03 -9.86
C GLY A 30 -2.61 37.17 -10.02
N GLY A 31 -1.96 36.09 -10.44
CA GLY A 31 -0.53 36.06 -10.75
C GLY A 31 -0.21 34.87 -11.65
N LYS A 32 0.54 35.12 -12.72
CA LYS A 32 0.85 34.13 -13.77
C LYS A 32 1.67 32.95 -13.25
N GLY A 33 1.21 31.73 -13.52
CA GLY A 33 2.00 30.57 -13.93
C GLY A 33 2.77 29.81 -12.86
N SER A 34 2.31 28.59 -12.57
CA SER A 34 3.20 27.45 -12.32
C SER A 34 2.52 26.19 -12.86
N ASP A 35 3.13 25.54 -13.85
CA ASP A 35 2.71 24.23 -14.39
C ASP A 35 2.93 23.07 -13.39
N ALA A 36 3.01 23.37 -12.08
CA ALA A 36 3.14 22.36 -11.05
C ALA A 36 1.76 21.74 -10.78
N PRO A 37 1.63 20.40 -10.81
CA PRO A 37 0.37 19.75 -10.45
C PRO A 37 -0.03 20.15 -9.03
N GLU A 38 -1.33 20.35 -8.82
CA GLU A 38 -1.89 20.68 -7.52
C GLU A 38 -1.59 19.55 -6.52
N LEU A 39 -0.96 19.91 -5.39
CA LEU A 39 -0.68 18.96 -4.32
C LEU A 39 -2.00 18.47 -3.72
N ILE A 40 -2.11 17.16 -3.52
CA ILE A 40 -3.27 16.57 -2.87
C ILE A 40 -3.09 16.61 -1.36
N VAL A 41 -4.14 17.04 -0.67
CA VAL A 41 -4.30 16.97 0.78
C VAL A 41 -5.79 16.74 1.10
N GLY A 42 -6.11 15.76 1.95
CA GLY A 42 -7.51 15.51 2.27
C GLY A 42 -7.82 14.32 3.17
N GLN A 43 -9.08 14.27 3.58
CA GLN A 43 -9.71 13.12 4.22
C GLN A 43 -10.44 12.27 3.18
N TYR A 44 -10.24 10.98 3.27
CA TYR A 44 -10.74 9.96 2.37
C TYR A 44 -11.39 8.83 3.15
N THR A 45 -12.04 7.92 2.44
CA THR A 45 -12.53 6.67 3.00
C THR A 45 -12.14 5.51 2.09
N TYR A 46 -11.89 4.35 2.68
CA TYR A 46 -11.66 3.10 1.98
C TYR A 46 -12.49 1.98 2.61
N ASP A 47 -12.64 0.86 1.89
CA ASP A 47 -13.29 -0.34 2.41
C ASP A 47 -12.24 -1.27 3.00
N ALA A 48 -12.34 -1.57 4.30
CA ALA A 48 -11.50 -2.55 4.98
C ALA A 48 -12.30 -3.81 5.25
N TYR A 49 -11.73 -4.99 5.01
CA TYR A 49 -12.38 -6.24 5.40
C TYR A 49 -12.37 -6.40 6.93
N ASP A 50 -13.54 -6.59 7.51
CA ASP A 50 -13.71 -6.88 8.93
C ASP A 50 -14.00 -8.37 9.14
N HIS A 51 -13.07 -9.06 9.80
CA HIS A 51 -13.20 -10.48 10.13
C HIS A 51 -14.38 -10.78 11.05
N ALA A 52 -14.79 -9.84 11.93
CA ALA A 52 -15.87 -10.09 12.87
C ALA A 52 -17.24 -10.15 12.17
N SER A 53 -17.48 -9.26 11.21
CA SER A 53 -18.71 -9.22 10.42
C SER A 53 -18.65 -10.02 9.11
N GLY A 54 -17.45 -10.37 8.64
CA GLY A 54 -17.23 -10.99 7.33
C GLY A 54 -17.52 -10.05 6.16
N LYS A 55 -17.56 -8.73 6.41
CA LYS A 55 -17.94 -7.71 5.44
C LYS A 55 -16.89 -6.62 5.38
N ASN A 56 -16.88 -5.89 4.26
CA ASN A 56 -16.15 -4.65 4.19
C ASN A 56 -16.85 -3.53 4.97
N VAL A 57 -16.08 -2.75 5.73
CA VAL A 57 -16.52 -1.57 6.48
C VAL A 57 -15.75 -0.33 6.02
N LYS A 58 -16.41 0.83 6.02
CA LYS A 58 -15.78 2.09 5.65
C LYS A 58 -14.87 2.59 6.77
N MET A 59 -13.61 2.84 6.43
CA MET A 59 -12.60 3.38 7.34
C MET A 59 -12.12 4.75 6.85
N PRO A 60 -11.90 5.72 7.76
CA PRO A 60 -11.34 7.01 7.40
C PRO A 60 -9.83 6.90 7.12
N ALA A 61 -9.32 7.71 6.22
CA ALA A 61 -7.89 7.88 5.97
C ALA A 61 -7.57 9.36 5.70
N PHE A 62 -6.38 9.81 6.05
CA PHE A 62 -5.87 11.11 5.65
C PHE A 62 -4.63 10.91 4.78
N TYR A 63 -4.53 11.70 3.71
CA TYR A 63 -3.41 11.66 2.78
C TYR A 63 -2.98 13.07 2.40
N GLU A 64 -1.68 13.27 2.27
CA GLU A 64 -1.08 14.44 1.63
C GLU A 64 0.20 14.03 0.90
N ASP A 65 0.49 14.70 -0.21
CA ASP A 65 1.69 14.44 -1.02
C ASP A 65 3.00 14.69 -0.24
N SER A 66 2.99 15.64 0.71
CA SER A 66 4.14 15.98 1.56
C SER A 66 4.59 14.86 2.50
N TYR A 67 3.82 13.78 2.63
CA TYR A 67 4.28 12.57 3.32
C TYR A 67 5.58 12.02 2.75
N PHE A 68 5.85 12.27 1.46
CA PHE A 68 7.03 11.80 0.77
C PHE A 68 8.22 12.79 0.79
N ASP A 69 8.08 13.96 1.41
CA ASP A 69 9.16 14.96 1.52
C ASP A 69 10.25 14.51 2.50
N LYS A 70 9.90 13.67 3.47
CA LYS A 70 10.83 13.09 4.43
C LYS A 70 11.43 11.79 3.91
N GLY A 71 12.71 11.59 4.17
CA GLY A 71 13.39 10.33 3.87
C GLY A 71 12.86 9.15 4.69
N ALA A 72 13.01 7.93 4.18
CA ALA A 72 12.55 6.69 4.82
C ALA A 72 13.14 6.43 6.22
N SER A 73 14.30 7.02 6.53
CA SER A 73 14.92 6.95 7.86
C SER A 73 14.35 7.94 8.88
N ALA A 74 13.49 8.88 8.46
CA ALA A 74 12.92 9.91 9.32
C ALA A 74 11.58 9.47 9.94
N ASP A 75 11.30 9.96 11.16
CA ASP A 75 10.01 9.72 11.81
C ASP A 75 8.86 10.38 11.02
N ASN A 76 7.92 9.54 10.59
CA ASN A 76 6.80 9.91 9.75
C ASN A 76 5.56 9.05 10.03
N PRO A 77 4.94 9.19 11.22
CA PRO A 77 3.78 8.39 11.62
C PRO A 77 2.60 8.57 10.68
N SER A 78 2.49 9.71 10.00
CA SER A 78 1.43 9.98 9.03
C SER A 78 1.57 9.12 7.76
N LEU A 79 2.78 8.99 7.22
CA LEU A 79 3.06 8.06 6.12
C LEU A 79 2.85 6.61 6.55
N MET A 80 3.28 6.24 7.76
CA MET A 80 3.04 4.90 8.31
C MET A 80 1.55 4.56 8.41
N MET A 81 0.74 5.50 8.91
CA MET A 81 -0.72 5.33 8.99
C MET A 81 -1.35 5.26 7.59
N PHE A 82 -0.88 6.05 6.63
CA PHE A 82 -1.34 5.95 5.24
C PHE A 82 -0.98 4.59 4.63
N ALA A 83 0.24 4.10 4.83
CA ALA A 83 0.68 2.78 4.39
C ALA A 83 -0.19 1.67 4.99
N PHE A 84 -0.52 1.76 6.28
CA PHE A 84 -1.42 0.83 6.94
C PHE A 84 -2.84 0.87 6.33
N ASN A 85 -3.39 2.07 6.09
CA ASN A 85 -4.70 2.21 5.45
C ASN A 85 -4.74 1.56 4.05
N ILE A 86 -3.67 1.73 3.26
CA ILE A 86 -3.52 1.07 1.96
C ILE A 86 -3.50 -0.47 2.13
N ALA A 87 -2.67 -1.00 3.04
CA ALA A 87 -2.61 -2.45 3.29
C ALA A 87 -3.97 -3.03 3.71
N MET A 88 -4.72 -2.30 4.53
CA MET A 88 -6.06 -2.71 4.98
C MET A 88 -7.11 -2.64 3.84
N SER A 89 -6.93 -1.74 2.87
CA SER A 89 -7.82 -1.61 1.71
C SER A 89 -7.71 -2.77 0.72
N CYS A 90 -6.65 -3.59 0.80
CA CYS A 90 -6.49 -4.77 -0.05
C CYS A 90 -7.51 -5.88 0.23
N GLY A 91 -8.16 -5.84 1.41
CA GLY A 91 -9.15 -6.84 1.81
C GLY A 91 -10.49 -6.72 1.08
N TYR A 92 -11.11 -7.87 0.84
CA TYR A 92 -12.38 -7.98 0.13
C TYR A 92 -13.36 -8.89 0.84
N SER A 93 -14.66 -8.66 0.65
CA SER A 93 -15.75 -9.51 1.16
C SER A 93 -16.60 -10.12 0.05
N THR A 94 -16.01 -10.33 -1.14
CA THR A 94 -16.71 -10.81 -2.35
C THR A 94 -16.04 -12.04 -2.94
N ASP A 95 -16.85 -12.97 -3.44
CA ASP A 95 -16.40 -14.14 -4.19
C ASP A 95 -16.19 -13.84 -5.67
N ASP A 96 -16.68 -12.67 -6.16
CA ASP A 96 -16.41 -12.20 -7.51
C ASP A 96 -14.96 -11.73 -7.64
N PHE A 97 -14.12 -12.56 -8.28
CA PHE A 97 -12.71 -12.28 -8.49
C PHE A 97 -12.44 -10.95 -9.21
N SER A 98 -13.35 -10.51 -10.09
CA SER A 98 -13.16 -9.25 -10.83
C SER A 98 -13.24 -8.01 -9.93
N ARG A 99 -13.73 -8.18 -8.70
CA ARG A 99 -14.02 -7.10 -7.74
C ARG A 99 -13.18 -7.14 -6.48
N ARG A 100 -12.31 -8.14 -6.32
CA ARG A 100 -11.51 -8.32 -5.11
C ARG A 100 -10.49 -7.21 -4.88
N SER A 101 -10.08 -6.51 -5.94
CA SER A 101 -9.20 -5.36 -5.87
C SER A 101 -9.92 -4.00 -5.84
N ASP A 102 -11.26 -3.97 -5.92
CA ASP A 102 -12.03 -2.73 -6.06
C ASP A 102 -11.66 -1.70 -4.99
N SER A 103 -11.53 -2.14 -3.72
CA SER A 103 -11.27 -1.24 -2.61
C SER A 103 -9.90 -0.56 -2.69
N VAL A 104 -8.82 -1.33 -2.87
CA VAL A 104 -7.46 -0.77 -2.96
C VAL A 104 -7.28 0.11 -4.18
N VAL A 105 -7.83 -0.29 -5.34
CA VAL A 105 -7.76 0.51 -6.57
C VAL A 105 -8.57 1.81 -6.42
N ALA A 106 -9.77 1.74 -5.86
CA ALA A 106 -10.58 2.93 -5.61
C ALA A 106 -9.91 3.87 -4.61
N PHE A 107 -9.28 3.34 -3.57
CA PHE A 107 -8.58 4.16 -2.59
C PHE A 107 -7.35 4.84 -3.19
N MET A 108 -6.48 4.11 -3.89
CA MET A 108 -5.33 4.67 -4.63
C MET A 108 -5.77 5.78 -5.60
N THR A 109 -6.83 5.51 -6.37
CA THR A 109 -7.38 6.50 -7.33
C THR A 109 -7.89 7.74 -6.60
N ALA A 110 -8.58 7.58 -5.47
CA ALA A 110 -9.12 8.69 -4.70
C ALA A 110 -8.01 9.61 -4.15
N VAL A 111 -6.84 9.05 -3.81
CA VAL A 111 -5.66 9.82 -3.38
C VAL A 111 -4.72 10.21 -4.54
N GLY A 112 -5.19 10.10 -5.79
CA GLY A 112 -4.55 10.66 -6.98
C GLY A 112 -3.66 9.70 -7.78
N TYR A 113 -3.56 8.42 -7.41
CA TYR A 113 -2.77 7.41 -8.12
C TYR A 113 -3.66 6.77 -9.18
N THR A 114 -3.75 7.38 -10.36
CA THR A 114 -4.67 6.96 -11.43
C THR A 114 -4.10 5.87 -12.33
N GLU A 115 -2.77 5.79 -12.44
CA GLU A 115 -2.11 4.67 -13.12
C GLU A 115 -2.06 3.48 -12.18
N THR A 116 -3.05 2.59 -12.25
CA THR A 116 -3.15 1.42 -11.38
C THR A 116 -2.97 0.11 -12.13
N TYR A 117 -2.52 -0.91 -11.40
CA TYR A 117 -2.38 -2.28 -11.90
C TYR A 117 -2.63 -3.27 -10.76
N VAL A 118 -3.22 -4.42 -11.09
CA VAL A 118 -3.34 -5.55 -10.17
C VAL A 118 -2.94 -6.83 -10.87
N ASN A 119 -2.17 -7.69 -10.19
CA ASN A 119 -1.74 -8.95 -10.76
C ASN A 119 -2.91 -9.97 -10.82
N ASP A 120 -2.72 -11.05 -11.58
CA ASP A 120 -3.78 -12.03 -11.84
C ASP A 120 -4.16 -12.87 -10.60
N ALA A 121 -3.37 -12.81 -9.52
CA ALA A 121 -3.72 -13.46 -8.25
C ALA A 121 -4.98 -12.84 -7.60
N TYR A 122 -5.35 -11.60 -7.95
CA TYR A 122 -6.65 -11.03 -7.55
C TYR A 122 -7.82 -11.64 -8.30
N LYS A 123 -7.57 -12.14 -9.52
CA LYS A 123 -8.58 -12.57 -10.50
C LYS A 123 -8.84 -14.08 -10.49
N THR A 124 -8.22 -14.79 -9.54
CA THR A 124 -8.25 -16.25 -9.47
C THR A 124 -8.46 -16.73 -8.02
N GLU A 125 -8.82 -18.01 -7.88
CA GLU A 125 -8.93 -18.62 -6.56
C GLU A 125 -7.54 -18.73 -5.91
N PRO A 126 -7.32 -18.20 -4.69
CA PRO A 126 -6.03 -18.25 -4.03
C PRO A 126 -5.58 -19.69 -3.79
N THR A 127 -4.31 -19.94 -4.07
CA THR A 127 -3.59 -21.16 -3.68
C THR A 127 -2.59 -20.79 -2.58
N MET A 128 -1.90 -21.79 -2.02
CA MET A 128 -0.81 -21.51 -1.06
C MET A 128 0.26 -20.59 -1.65
N HIS A 129 0.52 -20.65 -2.95
CA HIS A 129 1.54 -19.85 -3.64
C HIS A 129 1.04 -18.48 -4.13
N SER A 130 -0.22 -18.13 -3.85
CA SER A 130 -0.79 -16.87 -4.33
C SER A 130 -0.28 -15.68 -3.52
N THR A 131 0.14 -14.64 -4.24
CA THR A 131 0.48 -13.33 -3.68
C THR A 131 -0.21 -12.25 -4.52
N GLN A 132 -1.18 -11.59 -3.91
CA GLN A 132 -2.01 -10.56 -4.53
C GLN A 132 -1.33 -9.20 -4.36
N VAL A 133 -1.06 -8.52 -5.48
CA VAL A 133 -0.32 -7.26 -5.50
C VAL A 133 -1.12 -6.24 -6.28
N ALA A 134 -1.34 -5.08 -5.66
CA ALA A 134 -1.90 -3.89 -6.28
C ALA A 134 -0.85 -2.79 -6.33
N LEU A 135 -0.76 -2.11 -7.47
CA LEU A 135 0.20 -1.08 -7.77
C LEU A 135 -0.52 0.18 -8.20
N GLY A 136 -0.01 1.32 -7.76
CA GLY A 136 -0.46 2.64 -8.19
C GLY A 136 0.73 3.57 -8.32
N SER A 137 0.76 4.41 -9.34
CA SER A 137 1.82 5.43 -9.48
C SER A 137 1.26 6.81 -9.74
N ARG A 138 2.05 7.82 -9.33
CA ARG A 138 1.76 9.23 -9.57
C ARG A 138 3.05 10.04 -9.58
N THR A 139 3.19 10.93 -10.55
CA THR A 139 4.28 11.92 -10.57
C THR A 139 3.94 13.13 -9.70
N ILE A 140 4.84 13.47 -8.78
CA ILE A 140 4.73 14.61 -7.86
C ILE A 140 5.99 15.47 -8.06
N GLY A 141 5.83 16.62 -8.72
CA GLY A 141 6.96 17.48 -9.05
C GLY A 141 7.95 16.77 -9.97
N SER A 142 9.16 16.48 -9.47
CA SER A 142 10.26 15.88 -10.23
C SER A 142 10.42 14.37 -10.06
N TYR A 143 9.63 13.74 -9.18
CA TYR A 143 9.74 12.31 -8.90
C TYR A 143 8.41 11.58 -9.10
N THR A 144 8.47 10.26 -9.28
CA THR A 144 7.29 9.39 -9.31
C THR A 144 7.19 8.60 -8.03
N VAL A 145 6.04 8.68 -7.35
CA VAL A 145 5.72 7.78 -6.24
C VAL A 145 5.08 6.52 -6.81
N ILE A 146 5.55 5.35 -6.38
CA ILE A 146 4.94 4.05 -6.65
C ILE A 146 4.51 3.44 -5.32
N ILE A 147 3.24 3.09 -5.22
CA ILE A 147 2.69 2.33 -4.10
C ILE A 147 2.59 0.86 -4.53
N VAL A 148 3.16 -0.03 -3.73
CA VAL A 148 3.08 -1.49 -3.83
C VAL A 148 2.30 -2.00 -2.62
N ALA A 149 1.05 -2.39 -2.82
CA ALA A 149 0.18 -2.88 -1.78
C ALA A 149 0.03 -4.41 -1.90
N VAL A 150 0.49 -5.14 -0.89
CA VAL A 150 0.48 -6.60 -0.87
C VAL A 150 -0.67 -7.09 0.01
N ASN A 151 -1.63 -7.81 -0.57
CA ASN A 151 -2.83 -8.20 0.17
C ASN A 151 -2.50 -9.19 1.29
N GLY A 152 -2.78 -8.79 2.51
CA GLY A 152 -2.68 -9.61 3.72
C GLY A 152 -4.01 -9.84 4.41
N MET A 153 -5.13 -9.61 3.71
CA MET A 153 -6.47 -9.65 4.26
C MET A 153 -7.41 -10.52 3.43
N ASN A 154 -8.11 -11.44 4.09
CA ASN A 154 -9.01 -12.42 3.47
C ASN A 154 -8.40 -13.20 2.27
N TYR A 155 -7.11 -13.53 2.34
CA TYR A 155 -6.31 -14.14 1.26
C TYR A 155 -6.44 -15.67 1.14
N GLY A 156 -7.44 -16.26 1.82
CA GLY A 156 -7.84 -17.65 1.65
C GLY A 156 -6.69 -18.66 1.82
N ALA A 157 -6.56 -19.59 0.87
CA ALA A 157 -5.58 -20.68 0.94
C ALA A 157 -4.12 -20.21 0.95
N ALA A 158 -3.82 -18.98 0.54
CA ALA A 158 -2.48 -18.41 0.64
C ALA A 158 -1.97 -18.35 2.09
N PHE A 159 -2.87 -18.41 3.08
CA PHE A 159 -2.51 -18.62 4.49
C PHE A 159 -1.66 -19.86 4.72
N GLY A 160 -1.86 -20.94 3.96
CA GLY A 160 -1.09 -22.17 4.11
C GLY A 160 0.42 -21.96 3.91
N SER A 161 0.84 -21.00 3.09
CA SER A 161 2.26 -20.71 2.89
C SER A 161 2.96 -20.17 4.13
N ASN A 162 2.23 -19.69 5.15
CA ASN A 162 2.83 -19.30 6.44
C ASN A 162 3.50 -20.49 7.17
N MET A 163 3.18 -21.72 6.76
CA MET A 163 3.75 -22.95 7.33
C MET A 163 4.84 -23.55 6.43
N LEU A 164 5.10 -22.95 5.26
CA LEU A 164 6.10 -23.39 4.31
C LEU A 164 7.46 -22.72 4.64
N VAL A 165 8.13 -23.22 5.67
CA VAL A 165 9.38 -22.64 6.17
C VAL A 165 10.58 -22.96 5.26
N GLY A 166 10.54 -24.10 4.56
CA GLY A 166 11.67 -24.63 3.79
C GLY A 166 12.67 -25.42 4.62
N ALA A 167 13.69 -25.98 3.96
CA ALA A 167 14.70 -26.82 4.61
C ALA A 167 15.84 -26.03 5.27
N SER A 168 16.11 -24.81 4.78
CA SER A 168 17.16 -23.92 5.27
C SER A 168 17.02 -22.52 4.67
N GLY A 169 17.56 -21.51 5.33
CA GLY A 169 17.58 -20.13 4.82
C GLY A 169 16.33 -19.35 5.21
N ASP A 170 15.90 -18.45 4.33
CA ASP A 170 14.67 -17.67 4.50
C ASP A 170 13.43 -18.57 4.44
N HIS A 171 12.34 -18.04 4.98
CA HIS A 171 11.03 -18.69 4.97
C HIS A 171 10.52 -18.84 3.53
N GLU A 172 10.50 -20.07 3.00
CA GLU A 172 10.18 -20.38 1.59
C GLU A 172 8.88 -19.72 1.10
N GLY A 173 7.78 -19.85 1.84
CA GLY A 173 6.49 -19.24 1.45
C GLY A 173 6.46 -17.71 1.42
N PHE A 174 7.35 -17.04 2.17
CA PHE A 174 7.47 -15.58 2.14
C PHE A 174 8.45 -15.13 1.07
N SER A 175 9.51 -15.93 0.82
CA SER A 175 10.44 -15.72 -0.27
C SER A 175 9.75 -15.80 -1.63
N GLU A 176 8.90 -16.80 -1.85
CA GLU A 176 8.06 -16.88 -3.07
C GLU A 176 7.18 -15.64 -3.23
N GLY A 177 6.54 -15.19 -2.15
CA GLY A 177 5.71 -13.99 -2.19
C GLY A 177 6.50 -12.72 -2.51
N LYS A 178 7.71 -12.61 -1.96
CA LYS A 178 8.64 -11.51 -2.22
C LYS A 178 9.07 -11.49 -3.70
N ASP A 179 9.39 -12.66 -4.27
CA ASP A 179 9.76 -12.76 -5.69
C ASP A 179 8.60 -12.32 -6.60
N VAL A 180 7.36 -12.71 -6.29
CA VAL A 180 6.16 -12.24 -7.01
C VAL A 180 6.01 -10.71 -6.92
N VAL A 181 6.26 -10.11 -5.76
CA VAL A 181 6.17 -8.66 -5.59
C VAL A 181 7.21 -7.93 -6.44
N LEU A 182 8.47 -8.37 -6.39
CA LEU A 182 9.56 -7.76 -7.15
C LEU A 182 9.37 -7.89 -8.66
N GLU A 183 8.95 -9.08 -9.13
CA GLU A 183 8.62 -9.31 -10.54
C GLU A 183 7.45 -8.42 -10.99
N THR A 184 6.39 -8.33 -10.19
CA THR A 184 5.23 -7.49 -10.51
C THR A 184 5.61 -6.01 -10.58
N LEU A 185 6.42 -5.53 -9.63
CA LEU A 185 6.91 -4.15 -9.62
C LEU A 185 7.76 -3.83 -10.85
N ARG A 186 8.69 -4.72 -11.21
CA ARG A 186 9.55 -4.56 -12.38
C ARG A 186 8.76 -4.48 -13.67
N HIS A 187 7.85 -5.43 -13.88
CA HIS A 187 6.96 -5.42 -15.04
C HIS A 187 6.11 -4.15 -15.10
N TYR A 188 5.63 -3.66 -13.96
CA TYR A 188 4.84 -2.43 -13.92
C TYR A 188 5.65 -1.19 -14.28
N ILE A 189 6.89 -1.06 -13.76
CA ILE A 189 7.80 0.03 -14.11
C ILE A 189 8.09 0.03 -15.62
N GLU A 190 8.38 -1.15 -16.18
CA GLU A 190 8.64 -1.33 -17.61
C GLU A 190 7.42 -1.02 -18.47
N ASP A 191 6.25 -1.60 -18.16
CA ASP A 191 4.99 -1.41 -18.91
C ASP A 191 4.54 0.05 -18.94
N LYS A 192 4.71 0.76 -17.81
CA LYS A 192 4.36 2.17 -17.69
C LYS A 192 5.45 3.13 -18.19
N GLY A 193 6.62 2.63 -18.55
CA GLY A 193 7.75 3.44 -18.98
C GLY A 193 8.20 4.44 -17.91
N ILE A 194 8.11 4.06 -16.63
CA ILE A 194 8.53 4.91 -15.51
C ILE A 194 10.05 5.01 -15.53
N THR A 195 10.56 6.23 -15.47
CA THR A 195 12.01 6.53 -15.48
C THR A 195 12.31 7.67 -14.51
N GLY A 196 13.60 7.87 -14.20
CA GLY A 196 14.05 8.95 -13.31
C GLY A 196 13.82 8.64 -11.83
N ASP A 197 13.64 9.69 -11.03
CA ASP A 197 13.60 9.59 -9.57
C ASP A 197 12.29 8.96 -9.09
N VAL A 198 12.42 7.88 -8.33
CA VAL A 198 11.30 7.11 -7.77
C VAL A 198 11.33 7.13 -6.26
N LYS A 199 10.13 7.30 -5.67
CA LYS A 199 9.84 7.00 -4.27
C LYS A 199 8.95 5.76 -4.20
N LEU A 200 9.44 4.70 -3.56
CA LEU A 200 8.79 3.41 -3.49
C LEU A 200 8.17 3.20 -2.11
N LEU A 201 6.84 3.15 -2.02
CA LEU A 201 6.12 2.74 -0.81
C LEU A 201 5.64 1.30 -0.97
N THR A 202 6.21 0.36 -0.24
CA THR A 202 5.72 -1.02 -0.16
C THR A 202 5.05 -1.26 1.18
N THR A 203 3.85 -1.82 1.18
CA THR A 203 3.06 -2.03 2.40
C THR A 203 2.30 -3.35 2.40
N GLY A 204 2.19 -3.98 3.58
CA GLY A 204 1.43 -5.21 3.76
C GLY A 204 0.98 -5.44 5.21
N TYR A 205 -0.06 -6.26 5.40
CA TYR A 205 -0.56 -6.65 6.71
C TYR A 205 -0.39 -8.17 6.95
N SER A 206 -0.20 -8.60 8.20
CA SER A 206 -0.11 -10.03 8.56
C SER A 206 0.98 -10.77 7.77
N ARG A 207 0.65 -11.83 7.01
CA ARG A 207 1.57 -12.53 6.08
C ARG A 207 2.32 -11.55 5.19
N SER A 208 1.62 -10.57 4.66
CA SER A 208 2.18 -9.66 3.67
C SER A 208 3.14 -8.65 4.28
N ALA A 209 3.09 -8.40 5.60
CA ALA A 209 4.14 -7.64 6.28
C ALA A 209 5.47 -8.42 6.31
N ALA A 210 5.43 -9.75 6.46
CA ALA A 210 6.63 -10.58 6.38
C ALA A 210 7.23 -10.58 4.96
N ILE A 211 6.37 -10.65 3.94
CA ILE A 211 6.77 -10.49 2.53
C ILE A 211 7.40 -9.11 2.30
N THR A 212 6.72 -8.03 2.72
CA THR A 212 7.22 -6.64 2.59
C THR A 212 8.58 -6.45 3.24
N ASN A 213 8.84 -7.06 4.41
CA ASN A 213 10.16 -7.00 5.04
C ASN A 213 11.26 -7.64 4.18
N LEU A 214 10.99 -8.78 3.54
CA LEU A 214 11.97 -9.41 2.64
C LEU A 214 12.16 -8.59 1.36
N VAL A 215 11.10 -7.94 0.86
CA VAL A 215 11.21 -7.02 -0.28
C VAL A 215 12.11 -5.83 0.12
N GLY A 216 11.90 -5.29 1.32
CA GLY A 216 12.70 -4.20 1.86
C GLY A 216 14.18 -4.55 1.99
N ARG A 217 14.50 -5.78 2.40
CA ARG A 217 15.89 -6.27 2.39
C ARG A 217 16.45 -6.28 0.97
N ASP A 218 15.82 -7.00 0.04
CA ASP A 218 16.37 -7.20 -1.31
C ASP A 218 16.50 -5.86 -2.07
N VAL A 219 15.58 -4.92 -1.87
CA VAL A 219 15.69 -3.57 -2.43
C VAL A 219 16.81 -2.77 -1.74
N SER A 220 16.96 -2.87 -0.42
CA SER A 220 18.04 -2.19 0.30
C SER A 220 19.42 -2.70 -0.13
N ASP A 221 19.56 -4.01 -0.30
CA ASP A 221 20.78 -4.65 -0.80
C ASP A 221 21.07 -4.19 -2.24
N ALA A 222 20.05 -4.17 -3.10
CA ALA A 222 20.21 -3.69 -4.48
C ALA A 222 20.64 -2.21 -4.57
N ILE A 223 20.13 -1.36 -3.68
CA ILE A 223 20.56 0.04 -3.57
C ILE A 223 22.05 0.11 -3.13
N ALA A 224 22.44 -0.69 -2.15
CA ALA A 224 23.81 -0.70 -1.63
C ALA A 224 24.83 -1.24 -2.65
N GLU A 225 24.41 -2.20 -3.47
CA GLU A 225 25.24 -2.89 -4.46
C GLU A 225 25.22 -2.20 -5.84
N GLY A 226 24.30 -1.26 -6.07
CA GLY A 226 24.14 -0.60 -7.36
C GLY A 226 23.44 -1.45 -8.42
N THR A 227 22.59 -2.39 -7.99
CA THR A 227 21.88 -3.37 -8.82
C THR A 227 20.36 -3.13 -8.86
N VAL A 228 19.90 -1.92 -8.52
CA VAL A 228 18.47 -1.51 -8.52
C VAL A 228 17.76 -1.90 -9.83
N ALA A 229 18.41 -1.68 -10.98
CA ALA A 229 17.86 -2.00 -12.30
C ALA A 229 17.49 -3.48 -12.45
N GLU A 230 18.27 -4.38 -11.84
CA GLU A 230 18.06 -5.83 -11.90
C GLU A 230 16.96 -6.28 -10.93
N THR A 231 16.80 -5.58 -9.80
CA THR A 231 15.85 -5.96 -8.76
C THR A 231 14.45 -5.39 -9.02
N VAL A 232 14.33 -4.08 -9.28
CA VAL A 232 13.03 -3.40 -9.39
C VAL A 232 12.78 -2.74 -10.74
N GLY A 233 13.80 -2.55 -11.58
CA GLY A 233 13.68 -1.89 -12.90
C GLY A 233 14.55 -0.63 -13.02
N ASP A 234 14.72 -0.13 -14.25
CA ASP A 234 15.66 0.94 -14.61
C ASP A 234 15.17 2.34 -14.16
N VAL A 235 15.25 2.60 -12.86
CA VAL A 235 14.85 3.86 -12.20
C VAL A 235 15.90 4.30 -11.18
N ASN A 236 15.89 5.59 -10.83
CA ASN A 236 16.70 6.10 -9.73
C ASN A 236 15.94 5.90 -8.41
N LEU A 237 16.33 4.87 -7.66
CA LEU A 237 15.81 4.61 -6.32
C LEU A 237 16.92 4.73 -5.29
N GLU A 238 16.75 5.65 -4.34
CA GLU A 238 17.68 5.89 -3.25
C GLU A 238 17.15 5.32 -1.93
N LYS A 239 18.06 5.08 -0.97
CA LYS A 239 17.73 4.53 0.35
C LYS A 239 16.63 5.32 1.06
N ASP A 240 16.72 6.65 1.07
CA ASP A 240 15.72 7.50 1.73
C ASP A 240 14.43 7.67 0.91
N SER A 241 14.36 7.08 -0.28
CA SER A 241 13.17 7.05 -1.13
C SER A 241 12.49 5.67 -1.16
N ALA A 242 12.97 4.70 -0.37
CA ALA A 242 12.40 3.36 -0.29
C ALA A 242 11.79 3.09 1.10
N TYR A 243 10.45 3.05 1.16
CA TYR A 243 9.66 2.94 2.37
C TYR A 243 8.99 1.55 2.44
N PHE A 244 9.20 0.82 3.53
CA PHE A 244 8.65 -0.53 3.75
C PHE A 244 7.90 -0.58 5.09
N TYR A 245 6.59 -0.85 5.04
CA TYR A 245 5.71 -0.86 6.21
C TYR A 245 4.82 -2.11 6.31
#